data_AF-A0A3N4IQB2-F1
#
_entry.id   AF-A0A3N4IQB2-F1
#
_cell.length_a   1.000
_cell.length_b   1.000
_cell.length_c   1.000
_cell.angle_alpha   90.00
_cell.angle_beta   90.00
_cell.angle_gamma   90.00
#
_symmetry.space_group_name_H-M   'P 1'
#
loop_
_entity.id
_entity.type
_entity.pdbx_description
1 polymer ?
#
loop_
_entity_poly.entity_id
_entity_poly.type
_entity_poly.pdbx_seq_one_letter_code
_entity_poly.pdbx_strand_id
1 'polypeptide(L)'
;MVRKPISAAKRVTTPKHITVTGMTPARYYQLKLHIKSILIPGTPALNNNRFADKENMEAHRQWLSNALEVIGPRFFPTGGNGYSWPQDQNGIYKAVHLVIRELSLKIRSRHQETTASAGAILQEAKEGAGPAGEINDVQDVVIVGGVIQT
;
A
#
# COMPACT_ATOMS: atom_id res chain seq x y z
N MET A 1 -41.95 -6.39 -2.53
CA MET A 1 -40.52 -6.13 -2.22
C MET A 1 -39.68 -7.30 -2.67
N VAL A 2 -38.73 -7.13 -3.60
CA VAL A 2 -37.79 -8.20 -3.97
C VAL A 2 -36.56 -8.11 -3.07
N ARG A 3 -36.33 -9.12 -2.23
CA ARG A 3 -35.11 -9.20 -1.40
C ARG A 3 -33.94 -9.62 -2.29
N LYS A 4 -33.12 -8.63 -2.69
CA LYS A 4 -31.87 -8.85 -3.43
C LYS A 4 -30.95 -9.74 -2.56
N PRO A 5 -30.51 -10.92 -3.01
CA PRO A 5 -29.71 -11.81 -2.18
C PRO A 5 -28.38 -11.14 -1.80
N ILE A 6 -27.94 -11.35 -0.56
CA ILE A 6 -26.66 -10.84 -0.07
C ILE A 6 -25.55 -11.39 -0.96
N SER A 7 -24.58 -10.52 -1.30
CA SER A 7 -23.56 -10.80 -2.30
C SER A 7 -22.84 -12.11 -2.02
N ALA A 8 -22.73 -12.95 -3.06
CA ALA A 8 -22.00 -14.20 -2.98
C ALA A 8 -20.58 -13.93 -2.47
N ALA A 9 -20.28 -14.43 -1.26
CA ALA A 9 -18.99 -14.25 -0.63
C ALA A 9 -17.92 -14.84 -1.56
N LYS A 10 -17.14 -13.95 -2.21
CA LYS A 10 -16.09 -14.34 -3.17
C LYS A 10 -15.23 -15.39 -2.50
N ARG A 11 -15.27 -16.65 -2.96
CA ARG A 11 -14.51 -17.75 -2.36
C ARG A 11 -13.05 -17.34 -2.33
N VAL A 12 -12.54 -17.01 -1.13
CA VAL A 12 -11.16 -16.61 -0.95
C VAL A 12 -10.32 -17.88 -1.01
N THR A 13 -10.00 -18.30 -2.24
CA THR A 13 -9.10 -19.42 -2.51
C THR A 13 -7.82 -19.19 -1.74
N THR A 14 -7.63 -19.98 -0.69
CA THR A 14 -6.47 -19.87 0.19
C THR A 14 -5.25 -20.31 -0.61
N PRO A 15 -4.18 -19.51 -0.71
CA PRO A 15 -3.01 -19.88 -1.49
C PRO A 15 -2.40 -21.19 -1.00
N LYS A 16 -1.83 -22.00 -1.92
CA LYS A 16 -1.19 -23.29 -1.58
C LYS A 16 -0.15 -23.17 -0.46
N HIS A 17 0.54 -22.03 -0.37
CA HIS A 17 1.54 -21.74 0.67
C HIS A 17 0.95 -21.39 2.06
N ILE A 18 -0.38 -21.29 2.19
CA ILE A 18 -1.09 -21.15 3.47
C ILE A 18 -1.88 -22.42 3.81
N THR A 19 -2.41 -23.15 2.82
CA THR A 19 -3.10 -24.43 3.09
C THR A 19 -2.19 -25.47 3.76
N VAL A 20 -0.87 -25.43 3.50
CA VAL A 20 0.14 -26.26 4.19
C VAL A 20 0.28 -25.98 5.69
N THR A 21 -0.25 -24.87 6.19
CA THR A 21 -0.18 -24.49 7.61
C THR A 21 -1.40 -24.94 8.43
N GLY A 22 -2.37 -25.64 7.80
CA GLY A 22 -3.66 -26.01 8.40
C GLY A 22 -4.67 -24.86 8.53
N MET A 23 -4.28 -23.63 8.16
CA MET A 23 -5.07 -22.42 8.38
C MET A 23 -6.35 -22.37 7.53
N THR A 24 -7.49 -22.15 8.19
CA THR A 24 -8.80 -21.99 7.51
C THR A 24 -8.86 -20.68 6.69
N PRO A 25 -9.71 -20.59 5.66
CA PRO A 25 -9.86 -19.36 4.85
C PRO A 25 -10.23 -18.12 5.68
N ALA A 26 -11.00 -18.30 6.76
CA ALA A 26 -11.35 -17.22 7.69
C ALA A 26 -10.15 -16.73 8.51
N ARG A 27 -9.34 -17.66 9.07
CA ARG A 27 -8.08 -17.30 9.74
C ARG A 27 -7.08 -16.66 8.78
N TYR A 28 -6.99 -17.14 7.54
CA TYR A 28 -6.14 -16.52 6.51
C TYR A 28 -6.58 -15.10 6.18
N TYR A 29 -7.90 -14.84 6.08
CA TYR A 29 -8.41 -13.48 5.87
C TYR A 29 -8.04 -12.54 7.03
N GLN A 30 -8.16 -12.99 8.28
CA GLN A 30 -7.72 -12.22 9.46
C GLN A 30 -6.20 -11.97 9.45
N LEU A 31 -5.38 -12.98 9.12
CA LEU A 31 -3.92 -12.83 8.97
C LEU A 31 -3.58 -11.79 7.89
N LYS A 32 -4.29 -11.83 6.76
CA LYS A 32 -4.12 -10.90 5.64
C LYS A 32 -4.50 -9.46 6.00
N LEU A 33 -5.53 -9.26 6.82
CA LEU A 33 -5.87 -7.94 7.37
C LEU A 33 -4.80 -7.45 8.37
N HIS A 34 -4.32 -8.31 9.27
CA HIS A 34 -3.31 -7.92 10.24
C HIS A 34 -1.96 -7.59 9.58
N ILE A 35 -1.50 -8.40 8.62
CA ILE A 35 -0.28 -8.09 7.85
C ILE A 35 -0.46 -6.76 7.09
N LYS A 36 -1.64 -6.49 6.50
CA LYS A 36 -1.92 -5.17 5.90
C LYS A 36 -1.79 -4.02 6.90
N SER A 37 -2.26 -4.18 8.15
CA SER A 37 -2.17 -3.11 9.16
C SER A 37 -0.74 -2.77 9.61
N ILE A 38 0.22 -3.69 9.42
CA ILE A 38 1.65 -3.46 9.71
C ILE A 38 2.49 -3.16 8.45
N LEU A 39 1.91 -3.21 7.26
CA LEU A 39 2.57 -2.84 5.99
C LEU A 39 2.25 -1.38 5.63
N ILE A 40 2.72 -0.46 6.47
CA ILE A 40 2.63 0.99 6.23
C ILE A 40 3.82 1.49 5.37
N PRO A 41 3.69 2.61 4.64
CA PRO A 41 4.81 3.27 3.96
C PRO A 41 6.03 3.46 4.87
N GLY A 42 7.23 3.30 4.31
CA GLY A 42 8.49 3.32 5.07
C GLY A 42 8.89 1.98 5.71
N THR A 43 8.01 0.97 5.77
CA THR A 43 8.41 -0.35 6.31
C THR A 43 9.40 -1.09 5.40
N PRO A 44 10.39 -1.82 5.95
CA PRO A 44 11.38 -2.59 5.17
C PRO A 44 10.79 -3.62 4.20
N ALA A 45 9.54 -4.04 4.39
CA ALA A 45 8.85 -4.94 3.47
C ALA A 45 8.22 -4.25 2.25
N LEU A 46 8.05 -2.91 2.28
CA LEU A 46 7.63 -2.11 1.13
C LEU A 46 8.81 -1.47 0.39
N ASN A 47 10.03 -1.49 0.94
CA ASN A 47 11.22 -0.99 0.24
C ASN A 47 11.47 -1.80 -1.06
N ASN A 48 11.64 -1.09 -2.18
CA ASN A 48 12.06 -1.69 -3.46
C ASN A 48 13.44 -2.31 -3.38
N ASN A 49 14.36 -1.67 -2.66
CA ASN A 49 15.79 -2.01 -2.60
C ASN A 49 16.11 -2.92 -1.40
N ARG A 50 15.12 -3.63 -0.83
CA ARG A 50 15.25 -4.57 0.31
C ARG A 50 16.20 -5.76 0.11
N PHE A 51 16.86 -5.86 -1.04
CA PHE A 51 17.86 -6.85 -1.40
C PHE A 51 19.08 -6.24 -2.13
N ALA A 52 19.22 -4.91 -2.17
CA ALA A 52 20.30 -4.23 -2.90
C ALA A 52 21.65 -4.32 -2.17
N ASP A 53 21.61 -4.34 -0.83
CA ASP A 53 22.77 -4.38 0.04
C ASP A 53 22.46 -5.15 1.34
N LYS A 54 23.51 -5.42 2.12
CA LYS A 54 23.44 -6.21 3.36
C LYS A 54 22.62 -5.53 4.46
N GLU A 55 22.60 -4.21 4.52
CA GLU A 55 21.89 -3.45 5.56
C GLU A 55 20.38 -3.50 5.33
N ASN A 56 19.94 -3.24 4.09
CA ASN A 56 18.55 -3.38 3.66
C ASN A 56 18.04 -4.83 3.81
N MET A 57 18.88 -5.84 3.52
CA MET A 57 18.55 -7.24 3.79
C MET A 57 18.37 -7.53 5.28
N GLU A 58 19.26 -7.00 6.12
CA GLU A 58 19.23 -7.22 7.57
C GLU A 58 18.04 -6.50 8.22
N ALA A 59 17.78 -5.24 7.86
CA ALA A 59 16.60 -4.50 8.30
C ALA A 59 15.29 -5.20 7.90
N HIS A 60 15.23 -5.79 6.69
CA HIS A 60 14.10 -6.61 6.27
C HIS A 60 13.96 -7.90 7.09
N ARG A 61 15.08 -8.58 7.42
CA ARG A 61 15.12 -9.79 8.26
C ARG A 61 14.65 -9.50 9.69
N GLN A 62 15.18 -8.46 10.32
CA GLN A 62 14.84 -8.04 11.68
C GLN A 62 13.37 -7.62 11.79
N TRP A 63 12.89 -6.78 10.87
CA TRP A 63 11.46 -6.40 10.82
C TRP A 63 10.54 -7.62 10.68
N LEU A 64 10.92 -8.61 9.86
CA LEU A 64 10.13 -9.83 9.67
C LEU A 64 10.16 -10.73 10.92
N SER A 65 11.31 -10.82 11.62
CA SER A 65 11.41 -11.53 12.90
C SER A 65 10.49 -10.90 13.95
N ASN A 66 10.57 -9.58 14.12
CA ASN A 66 9.75 -8.84 15.10
C ASN A 66 8.25 -8.93 14.78
N ALA A 67 7.88 -8.93 13.49
CA ALA A 67 6.49 -9.18 13.06
C ALA A 67 6.03 -10.62 13.37
N LEU A 68 6.93 -11.60 13.32
CA LEU A 68 6.61 -13.00 13.59
C LEU A 68 6.37 -13.29 15.07
N GLU A 69 7.06 -12.62 16.00
CA GLU A 69 6.76 -12.73 17.44
C GLU A 69 5.32 -12.29 17.78
N VAL A 70 4.75 -11.36 17.01
CA VAL A 70 3.34 -10.91 17.15
C VAL A 70 2.36 -11.80 16.38
N ILE A 71 2.75 -12.25 15.18
CA ILE A 71 1.90 -13.07 14.30
C ILE A 71 1.81 -14.53 14.80
N GLY A 72 2.91 -15.11 15.26
CA GLY A 72 3.07 -16.51 15.63
C GLY A 72 2.03 -16.97 16.66
N PRO A 73 2.10 -16.52 17.93
CA PRO A 73 1.16 -16.90 18.98
C PRO A 73 -0.31 -16.61 18.62
N ARG A 74 -0.55 -15.52 17.88
CA ARG A 74 -1.90 -15.05 17.55
C ARG A 74 -2.59 -15.86 16.46
N PHE A 75 -1.84 -16.34 15.46
CA PHE A 75 -2.38 -17.02 14.28
C PHE A 75 -2.06 -18.51 14.20
N PHE A 76 -1.05 -18.96 14.92
CA PHE A 76 -0.56 -20.34 14.97
C PHE A 76 -0.46 -20.81 16.44
N PRO A 77 -1.56 -20.80 17.22
CA PRO A 77 -1.51 -21.19 18.63
C PRO A 77 -1.14 -22.67 18.79
N THR A 78 -0.42 -22.99 19.87
CA THR A 78 -0.08 -24.36 20.25
C THR A 78 -1.35 -25.20 20.41
N GLY A 79 -1.35 -26.45 19.93
CA GLY A 79 -2.54 -27.32 19.91
C GLY A 79 -3.56 -27.00 18.80
N GLY A 80 -3.27 -26.05 17.91
CA GLY A 80 -4.03 -25.85 16.67
C GLY A 80 -3.81 -27.00 15.66
N ASN A 81 -4.69 -27.10 14.67
CA ASN A 81 -4.52 -28.02 13.54
C ASN A 81 -3.55 -27.40 12.50
N GLY A 82 -2.48 -28.11 12.17
CA GLY A 82 -1.42 -27.64 11.27
C GLY A 82 -0.22 -27.07 12.03
N TYR A 83 0.30 -25.92 11.59
CA TYR A 83 1.50 -25.32 12.19
C TYR A 83 1.20 -24.61 13.52
N SER A 84 2.10 -24.80 14.46
CA SER A 84 2.04 -24.32 15.84
C SER A 84 3.28 -23.48 16.20
N TRP A 85 3.07 -22.42 16.96
CA TRP A 85 4.15 -21.57 17.47
C TRP A 85 4.51 -22.00 18.91
N PRO A 86 5.81 -22.10 19.26
CA PRO A 86 6.99 -21.84 18.42
C PRO A 86 7.49 -23.04 17.59
N GLN A 87 6.89 -24.23 17.73
CA GLN A 87 7.43 -25.50 17.19
C GLN A 87 7.71 -25.46 15.68
N ASP A 88 6.80 -24.90 14.89
CA ASP A 88 6.86 -24.83 13.43
C ASP A 88 7.42 -23.49 12.90
N GLN A 89 8.17 -22.73 13.71
CA GLN A 89 8.63 -21.36 13.42
C GLN A 89 9.21 -21.17 12.01
N ASN A 90 10.00 -22.12 11.49
CA ASN A 90 10.56 -22.08 10.14
C ASN A 90 9.49 -22.23 9.03
N GLY A 91 8.49 -23.09 9.24
CA GLY A 91 7.34 -23.24 8.34
C GLY A 91 6.44 -22.00 8.35
N ILE A 92 6.17 -21.48 9.55
CA ILE A 92 5.40 -20.25 9.77
C ILE A 92 6.11 -19.05 9.12
N TYR A 93 7.42 -18.89 9.32
CA TYR A 93 8.25 -17.85 8.68
C TYR A 93 8.09 -17.88 7.15
N LYS A 94 8.23 -19.05 6.52
CA LYS A 94 8.11 -19.22 5.06
C LYS A 94 6.71 -18.84 4.56
N ALA A 95 5.66 -19.31 5.23
CA ALA A 95 4.28 -19.01 4.85
C ALA A 95 3.94 -17.52 4.99
N VAL A 96 4.32 -16.89 6.11
CA VAL A 96 4.08 -15.46 6.39
C VAL A 96 4.91 -14.57 5.46
N HIS A 97 6.18 -14.91 5.18
CA HIS A 97 7.02 -14.20 4.20
C HIS A 97 6.37 -14.14 2.81
N LEU A 98 5.75 -15.24 2.36
CA LEU A 98 5.09 -15.29 1.05
C LEU A 98 3.83 -14.42 0.99
N VAL A 99 3.04 -14.36 2.07
CA VAL A 99 1.88 -13.45 2.17
C VAL A 99 2.33 -11.99 2.20
N ILE A 100 3.39 -11.67 2.95
CA ILE A 100 4.01 -10.34 2.98
C ILE A 100 4.50 -9.96 1.57
N ARG A 101 5.21 -10.86 0.88
CA ARG A 101 5.68 -10.62 -0.51
C ARG A 101 4.52 -10.37 -1.48
N GLU A 102 3.42 -11.12 -1.39
CA GLU A 102 2.22 -10.89 -2.21
C GLU A 102 1.58 -9.52 -1.93
N LEU A 103 1.44 -9.16 -0.65
CA LEU A 103 0.84 -7.90 -0.24
C LEU A 103 1.73 -6.69 -0.60
N SER A 104 3.03 -6.75 -0.33
CA SER A 104 3.99 -5.69 -0.66
C SER A 104 4.09 -5.44 -2.17
N LEU A 105 3.89 -6.44 -3.02
CA LEU A 105 3.77 -6.23 -4.47
C LEU A 105 2.45 -5.50 -4.79
N LYS A 106 1.31 -6.00 -4.31
CA LYS A 106 -0.02 -5.42 -4.58
C LYS A 106 -0.23 -4.01 -4.03
N ILE A 107 0.46 -3.66 -2.94
CA ILE A 107 0.50 -2.30 -2.39
C ILE A 107 1.32 -1.39 -3.32
N ARG A 108 2.53 -1.81 -3.70
CA ARG A 108 3.39 -1.01 -4.60
C ARG A 108 2.81 -0.78 -5.98
N SER A 109 2.24 -1.80 -6.64
CA SER A 109 1.58 -1.63 -7.94
C SER A 109 0.46 -0.60 -7.86
N ARG A 110 -0.38 -0.65 -6.81
CA ARG A 110 -1.43 0.35 -6.60
C ARG A 110 -0.91 1.76 -6.36
N HIS A 111 0.20 1.90 -5.63
CA HIS A 111 0.85 3.21 -5.51
C HIS A 111 1.37 3.70 -6.86
N GLN A 112 2.03 2.85 -7.66
CA GLN A 112 2.49 3.19 -9.00
C GLN A 112 1.35 3.59 -9.95
N GLU A 113 0.26 2.81 -9.99
CA GLU A 113 -0.99 3.12 -10.70
C GLU A 113 -1.53 4.50 -10.29
N THR A 114 -1.61 4.77 -8.98
CA THR A 114 -2.13 6.05 -8.45
C THR A 114 -1.20 7.22 -8.77
N THR A 115 0.12 7.06 -8.65
CA THR A 115 1.09 8.13 -8.98
C THR A 115 1.19 8.40 -10.47
N ALA A 116 1.03 7.37 -11.32
CA ALA A 116 0.99 7.55 -12.77
C ALA A 116 -0.27 8.29 -13.21
N SER A 117 -1.44 7.94 -12.64
CA SER A 117 -2.69 8.66 -12.89
C SER A 117 -2.64 10.11 -12.39
N ALA A 118 -2.11 10.36 -11.18
CA ALA A 118 -1.93 11.72 -10.67
C ALA A 118 -0.91 12.53 -11.49
N GLY A 119 0.17 11.89 -11.96
CA GLY A 119 1.16 12.49 -12.85
C GLY A 119 0.57 12.90 -14.20
N ALA A 120 -0.24 12.04 -14.82
CA ALA A 120 -0.96 12.35 -16.06
C ALA A 120 -1.91 13.55 -15.89
N ILE A 121 -2.74 13.56 -14.83
CA ILE A 121 -3.65 14.66 -14.53
C ILE A 121 -2.88 15.98 -14.30
N LEU A 122 -1.72 15.94 -13.62
CA LEU A 122 -0.85 17.10 -13.43
C LEU A 122 -0.11 17.56 -14.70
N GLN A 123 0.02 16.69 -15.71
CA GLN A 123 0.60 17.03 -17.00
C GLN A 123 -0.46 17.60 -17.95
N GLU A 124 -1.65 16.98 -18.04
CA GLU A 124 -2.81 17.52 -18.75
C GLU A 124 -3.18 18.92 -18.23
N ALA A 125 -3.12 19.15 -16.91
CA ALA A 125 -3.33 20.47 -16.30
C ALA A 125 -2.25 21.52 -16.63
N LYS A 126 -1.05 21.10 -17.06
CA LYS A 126 0.02 21.99 -17.54
C LYS A 126 -0.06 22.24 -19.04
N GLU A 127 -0.43 21.23 -19.82
CA GLU A 127 -0.54 21.31 -21.28
C GLU A 127 -1.83 22.01 -21.71
N GLY A 128 -2.89 21.95 -20.91
CA GLY A 128 -4.10 22.79 -21.05
C GLY A 128 -3.90 24.25 -20.64
N ALA A 129 -2.82 24.58 -19.94
CA ALA A 129 -2.46 25.96 -19.59
C ALA A 129 -1.61 26.58 -20.72
N GLY A 130 -2.29 26.95 -21.81
CA GLY A 130 -1.66 27.65 -22.94
C GLY A 130 -0.94 28.93 -22.49
N PRO A 131 0.09 29.39 -23.23
CA PRO A 131 0.90 30.54 -22.82
C PRO A 131 0.03 31.78 -22.62
N ALA A 132 0.18 32.42 -21.46
CA ALA A 132 -0.47 33.69 -21.18
C ALA A 132 -0.03 34.72 -22.23
N GLY A 133 -0.98 35.23 -23.01
CA GLY A 133 -0.71 36.13 -24.13
C GLY A 133 0.02 37.39 -23.66
N GLU A 134 1.10 37.73 -24.35
CA GLU A 134 1.89 38.92 -24.08
C GLU A 134 1.10 40.17 -24.53
N ILE A 135 0.40 40.81 -23.59
CA ILE A 135 -0.45 41.98 -23.82
C ILE A 135 0.38 43.27 -24.02
N ASN A 136 1.04 43.35 -25.18
CA ASN A 136 1.65 44.57 -25.70
C ASN A 136 0.60 45.48 -26.38
N ASP A 137 -0.25 46.11 -25.58
CA ASP A 137 -1.00 47.33 -25.97
C ASP A 137 -0.52 48.45 -25.03
N VAL A 138 0.38 49.33 -25.49
CA VAL A 138 0.10 50.55 -26.27
C VAL A 138 -0.38 51.70 -25.38
N GLN A 139 0.22 52.87 -25.59
CA GLN A 139 0.00 54.07 -24.79
C GLN A 139 -1.36 54.70 -25.10
N ASP A 140 -2.09 55.14 -24.06
CA ASP A 140 -2.93 56.33 -24.17
C ASP A 140 -2.80 57.17 -22.88
N VAL A 141 -2.84 58.50 -23.02
CA VAL A 141 -2.51 59.47 -21.97
C VAL A 141 -3.73 60.35 -21.69
N VAL A 142 -4.48 59.99 -20.64
CA VAL A 142 -5.61 60.78 -20.17
C VAL A 142 -5.23 61.51 -18.87
N ILE A 143 -4.63 62.70 -19.03
CA ILE A 143 -4.49 63.66 -17.94
C ILE A 143 -5.83 64.38 -17.76
N VAL A 144 -6.46 64.22 -16.59
CA VAL A 144 -7.55 65.07 -16.12
C VAL A 144 -7.12 65.67 -14.79
N GLY A 145 -7.03 67.01 -14.73
CA GLY A 145 -6.60 67.76 -13.57
C GLY A 145 -7.70 68.65 -12.97
N GLY A 146 -7.47 69.10 -11.73
CA GLY A 146 -8.41 69.88 -10.93
C GLY A 146 -8.98 69.08 -9.74
N VAL A 147 -9.32 69.69 -8.60
CA VAL A 147 -9.55 71.12 -8.33
C VAL A 147 -8.94 71.57 -6.99
N ILE A 148 -8.69 72.87 -6.92
CA ILE A 148 -8.08 73.70 -5.86
C ILE A 148 -9.22 74.36 -5.05
N GLN A 149 -9.17 74.61 -3.73
CA GLN A 149 -8.04 74.68 -2.79
C GLN A 149 -8.22 73.63 -1.64
N THR A 150 -7.80 73.74 -0.37
CA THR A 150 -7.41 74.85 0.56
C THR A 150 -5.96 74.78 1.02
#